data_AF-A0A919NAM2-F1
#
_entry.id   AF-A0A919NAM2-F1
#
_cell.length_a   1.000
_cell.length_b   1.000
_cell.length_c   1.000
_cell.angle_alpha   90.00
_cell.angle_beta   90.00
_cell.angle_gamma   90.00
#
_symmetry.space_group_name_H-M   'P 1'
#
loop_
_entity.id
_entity.type
_entity.pdbx_description
1 polymer ?
#
loop_
_entity_poly.entity_id
_entity_poly.type
_entity_poly.pdbx_seq_one_letter_code
_entity_poly.pdbx_strand_id
1 'polypeptide(L)'
;MVEEFEEEPRGEVRAMLVEAASRLLREQGARAVTTRGVAQAAGVQPPTIYRHFRDKDGLLDALAEHVMVEYVHAKPSPGTDDPLTELRAGWDQHIEFGLANPELYLLINTPGRKSPATAAGREVLHHRVHRLAEAGLLRVDEAHAAEIIHAAGSGTIVALLSQPPATRDLSLATAMFDAVTAAILTGRPAAAEPGVLPLAVAFATAVADLPGLSPAERTLMSEWLARAIAELQSRTFTTGSPQPAQGLIHE
;
A
#
# COMPACT_ATOMS: atom_id res chain seq x y z
N MET A 1 6.92 -55.04 -24.13
CA MET A 1 7.71 -54.11 -23.31
C MET A 1 7.24 -52.71 -23.71
N VAL A 2 6.18 -52.24 -23.06
CA VAL A 2 5.63 -50.91 -23.29
C VAL A 2 6.11 -50.13 -22.07
N GLU A 3 7.00 -49.17 -22.28
CA GLU A 3 7.46 -48.28 -21.22
C GLU A 3 6.29 -47.42 -20.79
N GLU A 4 5.82 -47.73 -19.58
CA GLU A 4 4.83 -46.99 -18.80
C GLU A 4 5.49 -45.67 -18.39
N PHE A 5 5.39 -44.65 -19.26
CA PHE A 5 5.65 -43.28 -18.84
C PHE A 5 4.51 -42.90 -17.89
N GLU A 6 4.76 -43.07 -16.60
CA GLU A 6 3.98 -42.45 -15.54
C GLU A 6 3.76 -40.98 -15.92
N GLU A 7 2.49 -40.60 -16.14
CA GLU A 7 2.10 -39.20 -16.12
C GLU A 7 2.34 -38.69 -14.70
N GLU A 8 3.60 -38.31 -14.39
CA GLU A 8 3.90 -37.49 -13.22
C GLU A 8 2.93 -36.31 -13.23
N PRO A 9 2.16 -36.09 -12.16
CA PRO A 9 1.04 -35.17 -12.18
C PRO A 9 1.59 -33.79 -12.58
N ARG A 10 1.14 -33.29 -13.73
CA ARG A 10 1.71 -32.09 -14.39
C ARG A 10 1.84 -30.86 -13.46
N GLY A 11 1.08 -30.83 -12.37
CA GLY A 11 1.16 -29.84 -11.29
C GLY A 11 2.44 -29.93 -10.45
N GLU A 12 2.92 -31.13 -10.11
CA GLU A 12 4.13 -31.32 -9.29
C GLU A 12 5.38 -30.86 -10.04
N VAL A 13 5.51 -31.23 -11.32
CA VAL A 13 6.62 -30.77 -12.16
C VAL A 13 6.58 -29.25 -12.35
N ARG A 14 5.39 -28.67 -12.58
CA ARG A 14 5.26 -27.21 -12.71
C ARG A 14 5.68 -26.50 -11.41
N ALA A 15 5.24 -26.98 -10.25
CA ALA A 15 5.60 -26.41 -8.95
C ALA A 15 7.11 -26.53 -8.69
N MET A 16 7.72 -27.69 -8.96
CA MET A 16 9.16 -27.90 -8.86
C MET A 16 9.96 -26.91 -9.73
N LEU A 17 9.52 -26.66 -10.97
CA LEU A 17 10.19 -25.71 -11.87
C LEU A 17 10.07 -24.26 -11.38
N VAL A 18 8.93 -23.90 -10.79
CA VAL A 18 8.73 -22.59 -10.17
C VAL A 18 9.62 -22.43 -8.93
N GLU A 19 9.71 -23.46 -8.07
CA GLU A 19 10.61 -23.47 -6.91
C GLU A 19 12.08 -23.33 -7.33
N ALA A 20 12.50 -24.07 -8.37
CA ALA A 20 13.84 -23.95 -8.92
C ALA A 20 14.12 -22.53 -9.45
N ALA A 21 13.13 -21.90 -10.10
CA ALA A 21 13.23 -20.51 -10.54
C ALA A 21 13.29 -19.52 -9.36
N SER A 22 12.52 -19.75 -8.30
CA SER A 22 12.53 -18.95 -7.06
C SER A 22 13.88 -19.02 -6.36
N ARG A 23 14.46 -20.22 -6.22
CA ARG A 23 15.81 -20.41 -5.69
C ARG A 23 16.85 -19.67 -6.54
N LEU A 24 16.79 -19.84 -7.86
CA LEU A 24 17.72 -19.19 -8.78
C LEU A 24 17.63 -17.65 -8.71
N LEU A 25 16.41 -17.11 -8.59
CA LEU A 25 16.17 -15.69 -8.39
C LEU A 25 16.84 -15.18 -7.10
N ARG A 26 16.68 -15.90 -5.98
CA ARG A 26 17.27 -15.53 -4.69
C ARG A 26 18.79 -15.60 -4.68
N GLU A 27 19.36 -16.61 -5.33
CA GLU A 27 20.81 -16.87 -5.30
C GLU A 27 21.59 -16.05 -6.34
N GLN A 28 21.01 -15.79 -7.52
CA GLN A 28 21.74 -15.30 -8.69
C GLN A 28 21.05 -14.10 -9.38
N GLY A 29 19.89 -13.65 -8.90
CA GLY A 29 19.13 -12.53 -9.46
C GLY A 29 18.29 -12.90 -10.68
N ALA A 30 17.46 -11.97 -11.16
CA ALA A 30 16.48 -12.24 -12.21
C ALA A 30 17.10 -12.52 -13.57
N ARG A 31 18.34 -12.04 -13.81
CA ARG A 31 19.09 -12.35 -15.03
C ARG A 31 19.41 -13.84 -15.19
N ALA A 32 19.59 -14.56 -14.07
CA ALA A 32 19.83 -16.00 -14.11
C ALA A 32 18.56 -16.77 -14.51
N VAL A 33 17.36 -16.22 -14.22
CA VAL A 33 16.05 -16.82 -14.50
C VAL A 33 15.79 -16.84 -16.01
N THR A 34 16.34 -17.87 -16.64
CA THR A 34 16.20 -18.20 -18.06
C THR A 34 15.62 -19.60 -18.19
N THR A 35 14.98 -19.90 -19.33
CA THR A 35 14.43 -21.24 -19.57
C THR A 35 15.50 -22.32 -19.43
N ARG A 36 16.72 -22.07 -19.92
CA ARG A 36 17.87 -22.97 -19.75
C ARG A 36 18.38 -23.04 -18.32
N GLY A 37 18.52 -21.90 -17.64
CA GLY A 37 18.99 -21.84 -16.26
C GLY A 37 18.06 -22.58 -15.30
N VAL A 38 16.75 -22.39 -15.44
CA VAL A 38 15.74 -23.09 -14.64
C VAL A 38 15.70 -24.58 -14.96
N ALA A 39 15.78 -24.98 -16.23
CA ALA A 39 15.86 -26.39 -16.59
C ALA A 39 17.08 -27.08 -15.96
N GLN A 40 18.24 -26.44 -16.02
CA GLN A 40 19.47 -26.93 -15.41
C GLN A 40 19.34 -27.01 -13.88
N ALA A 41 18.82 -25.96 -13.23
CA ALA A 41 18.63 -25.92 -11.79
C ALA A 41 17.61 -26.95 -11.26
N ALA A 42 16.66 -27.35 -12.10
CA ALA A 42 15.66 -28.38 -11.81
C ALA A 42 16.06 -29.79 -12.28
N GLY A 43 17.22 -29.96 -12.94
CA GLY A 43 17.67 -31.26 -13.45
C GLY A 43 16.83 -31.81 -14.61
N VAL A 44 16.11 -30.95 -15.34
CA VAL A 44 15.25 -31.36 -16.46
C VAL A 44 15.78 -30.87 -17.80
N GLN A 45 15.27 -31.44 -18.90
CA GLN A 45 15.59 -30.99 -20.25
C GLN A 45 14.86 -29.66 -20.58
N PRO A 46 15.49 -28.72 -21.31
CA PRO A 46 14.87 -27.44 -21.68
C PRO A 46 13.48 -27.52 -22.35
N PRO A 47 13.14 -28.53 -23.18
CA PRO A 47 11.79 -28.68 -23.73
C PRO A 47 10.68 -28.83 -22.68
N THR A 48 11.00 -29.33 -21.49
CA THR A 48 10.05 -29.43 -20.37
C THR A 48 9.52 -28.05 -19.98
N ILE A 49 10.37 -27.01 -19.95
CA ILE A 49 9.94 -25.64 -19.61
C ILE A 49 8.87 -25.14 -20.57
N TYR A 50 9.11 -25.29 -21.88
CA TYR A 50 8.15 -24.83 -22.90
C TYR A 50 6.83 -25.60 -22.87
N ARG A 51 6.84 -26.88 -22.44
CA ARG A 51 5.62 -27.66 -22.26
C ARG A 51 4.75 -27.14 -21.10
N HIS A 52 5.35 -26.68 -20.00
CA HIS A 52 4.61 -26.22 -18.82
C HIS A 52 4.29 -24.72 -18.83
N PHE A 53 5.12 -23.90 -19.48
CA PHE A 53 5.02 -22.44 -19.41
C PHE A 53 4.87 -21.75 -20.76
N ARG A 54 4.88 -22.51 -21.87
CA ARG A 54 4.85 -22.03 -23.26
C ARG A 54 6.09 -21.27 -23.69
N ASP A 55 6.54 -20.30 -22.91
CA ASP A 55 7.69 -19.43 -23.17
C ASP A 55 8.33 -18.93 -21.87
N LYS A 56 9.30 -18.03 -21.98
CA LYS A 56 9.94 -17.40 -20.82
C LYS A 56 8.96 -16.54 -20.02
N ASP A 57 8.01 -15.91 -20.69
CA ASP A 57 7.09 -14.97 -20.06
C ASP A 57 6.12 -15.70 -19.14
N GLY A 58 5.57 -16.84 -19.58
CA GLY A 58 4.74 -17.69 -18.74
C GLY A 58 5.48 -18.27 -17.52
N LEU A 59 6.79 -18.52 -17.64
CA LEU A 59 7.63 -18.94 -16.51
C LEU A 59 7.81 -17.80 -15.49
N LEU A 60 8.08 -16.59 -15.97
CA LEU A 60 8.23 -15.41 -15.13
C LEU A 60 6.93 -15.03 -14.42
N ASP A 61 5.80 -15.17 -15.09
CA ASP A 61 4.48 -14.93 -14.50
C ASP A 61 4.18 -15.94 -13.38
N ALA A 62 4.46 -17.23 -13.62
CA ALA A 62 4.31 -18.26 -12.60
C ALA A 62 5.25 -18.05 -11.41
N LEU A 63 6.48 -17.59 -11.67
CA LEU A 63 7.43 -17.21 -10.63
C LEU A 63 6.93 -16.01 -9.81
N ALA A 64 6.43 -14.96 -10.47
CA ALA A 64 5.92 -13.78 -9.80
C ALA A 64 4.71 -14.09 -8.92
N GLU A 65 3.79 -14.92 -9.41
CA GLU A 65 2.66 -15.43 -8.63
C GLU A 65 3.13 -16.16 -7.37
N HIS A 66 4.06 -17.11 -7.52
CA HIS A 66 4.61 -17.88 -6.40
C HIS A 66 5.33 -17.00 -5.37
N VAL A 67 6.22 -16.10 -5.79
CA VAL A 67 6.94 -15.19 -4.88
C VAL A 67 5.96 -14.25 -4.18
N MET A 68 4.93 -13.75 -4.86
CA MET A 68 3.91 -12.91 -4.24
C MET A 68 3.09 -13.68 -3.20
N VAL A 69 2.70 -14.92 -3.50
CA VAL A 69 1.97 -15.79 -2.55
C VAL A 69 2.80 -16.06 -1.31
N GLU A 70 4.07 -16.45 -1.46
CA GLU A 70 4.99 -16.62 -0.32
C GLU A 70 5.12 -15.35 0.50
N TYR A 71 5.25 -14.21 -0.17
CA TYR A 71 5.41 -12.91 0.45
C TYR A 71 4.18 -12.51 1.28
N VAL A 72 2.98 -12.71 0.74
CA VAL A 72 1.71 -12.43 1.44
C VAL A 72 1.51 -13.39 2.61
N HIS A 73 1.83 -14.68 2.45
CA HIS A 73 1.71 -15.64 3.55
C HIS A 73 2.69 -15.36 4.70
N ALA A 74 3.87 -14.84 4.42
CA ALA A 74 4.81 -14.41 5.44
C ALA A 74 4.32 -13.19 6.25
N LYS A 75 3.34 -12.44 5.73
CA LYS A 75 2.83 -11.18 6.30
C LYS A 75 1.31 -11.15 6.30
N PRO A 76 0.67 -11.86 7.25
CA PRO A 76 -0.78 -11.93 7.31
C PRO A 76 -1.40 -10.53 7.40
N SER A 77 -2.50 -10.34 6.66
CA SER A 77 -3.31 -9.13 6.75
C SER A 77 -3.80 -8.94 8.20
N PRO A 78 -3.98 -7.69 8.68
CA PRO A 78 -4.34 -7.40 10.07
C PRO A 78 -5.67 -7.98 10.60
N GLY A 79 -6.39 -8.83 9.85
CA GLY A 79 -7.61 -9.49 10.34
C GLY A 79 -8.68 -8.49 10.81
N THR A 80 -8.76 -7.35 10.13
CA THR A 80 -9.61 -6.21 10.50
C THR A 80 -10.83 -6.11 9.60
N ASP A 81 -11.96 -5.72 10.18
CA ASP A 81 -13.16 -5.40 9.44
C ASP A 81 -13.12 -4.00 8.82
N ASP A 82 -12.16 -3.14 9.19
CA ASP A 82 -12.02 -1.79 8.62
C ASP A 82 -11.43 -1.83 7.19
N PRO A 83 -12.22 -1.46 6.16
CA PRO A 83 -11.77 -1.52 4.77
C PRO A 83 -10.64 -0.54 4.45
N LEU A 84 -10.52 0.59 5.17
CA LEU A 84 -9.42 1.54 4.95
C LEU A 84 -8.10 0.99 5.49
N THR A 85 -8.11 0.39 6.68
CA THR A 85 -6.94 -0.30 7.22
C THR A 85 -6.52 -1.46 6.34
N GLU A 86 -7.46 -2.23 5.80
CA GLU A 86 -7.15 -3.32 4.85
C GLU A 86 -6.51 -2.79 3.56
N LEU A 87 -7.05 -1.70 2.99
CA LEU A 87 -6.46 -1.06 1.82
C LEU A 87 -5.04 -0.58 2.11
N ARG A 88 -4.80 0.02 3.28
CA ARG A 88 -3.47 0.48 3.69
C ARG A 88 -2.48 -0.68 3.81
N ALA A 89 -2.86 -1.76 4.49
CA ALA A 89 -2.02 -2.94 4.59
C ALA A 89 -1.66 -3.51 3.21
N GLY A 90 -2.65 -3.52 2.30
CA GLY A 90 -2.46 -3.89 0.91
C GLY A 90 -1.47 -3.03 0.14
N TRP A 91 -1.57 -1.71 0.31
CA TRP A 91 -0.64 -0.74 -0.26
C TRP A 91 0.78 -1.00 0.24
N ASP A 92 0.95 -1.08 1.56
CA ASP A 92 2.27 -1.27 2.18
C ASP A 92 2.89 -2.60 1.72
N GLN A 93 2.12 -3.68 1.64
CA GLN A 93 2.55 -4.97 1.08
C GLN A 93 3.00 -4.84 -0.38
N HIS A 94 2.27 -4.09 -1.21
CA HIS A 94 2.63 -3.89 -2.62
C HIS A 94 3.94 -3.12 -2.78
N ILE A 95 4.11 -2.02 -2.04
CA ILE A 95 5.34 -1.22 -2.03
C ILE A 95 6.52 -2.08 -1.60
N GLU A 96 6.37 -2.80 -0.49
CA GLU A 96 7.44 -3.60 0.09
C GLU A 96 7.84 -4.76 -0.83
N PHE A 97 6.86 -5.43 -1.46
CA PHE A 97 7.13 -6.47 -2.48
C PHE A 97 7.96 -5.92 -3.65
N GLY A 98 7.58 -4.76 -4.18
CA GLY A 98 8.31 -4.14 -5.30
C GLY A 98 9.74 -3.75 -4.94
N LEU A 99 9.97 -3.29 -3.71
CA LEU A 99 11.30 -2.94 -3.21
C LEU A 99 12.16 -4.17 -2.88
N ALA A 100 11.55 -5.25 -2.38
CA ALA A 100 12.22 -6.51 -2.09
C ALA A 100 12.58 -7.30 -3.36
N ASN A 101 11.80 -7.15 -4.44
CA ASN A 101 11.95 -7.91 -5.69
C ASN A 101 12.04 -6.99 -6.92
N PRO A 102 13.01 -6.05 -6.98
CA PRO A 102 13.01 -4.96 -7.96
C PRO A 102 13.09 -5.44 -9.41
N GLU A 103 13.97 -6.40 -9.72
CA GLU A 103 14.14 -6.90 -11.09
C GLU A 103 12.93 -7.69 -11.57
N LEU A 104 12.34 -8.51 -10.70
CA LEU A 104 11.13 -9.27 -10.99
C LEU A 104 9.93 -8.32 -11.20
N TYR A 105 9.78 -7.33 -10.31
CA TYR A 105 8.70 -6.35 -10.37
C TYR A 105 8.72 -5.56 -11.69
N LEU A 106 9.89 -5.02 -12.08
CA LEU A 106 10.02 -4.26 -13.32
C LEU A 106 9.73 -5.11 -14.56
N LEU A 107 10.14 -6.38 -14.53
CA LEU A 107 9.94 -7.32 -15.64
C LEU A 107 8.45 -7.60 -15.89
N ILE A 108 7.69 -7.92 -14.84
CA ILE A 108 6.25 -8.24 -14.98
C ILE A 108 5.37 -7.01 -15.21
N ASN A 109 5.82 -5.82 -14.79
CA ASN A 109 5.11 -4.55 -15.00
C ASN A 109 5.62 -3.76 -16.23
N THR A 110 6.26 -4.44 -17.19
CA THR A 110 6.69 -3.82 -18.44
C THR A 110 5.48 -3.31 -19.25
N PRO A 111 5.47 -2.06 -19.75
CA PRO A 111 4.38 -1.54 -20.57
C PRO A 111 4.05 -2.45 -21.75
N GLY A 112 2.75 -2.73 -21.95
CA GLY A 112 2.24 -3.60 -23.02
C GLY A 112 2.30 -5.10 -22.71
N ARG A 113 2.96 -5.52 -21.64
CA ARG A 113 2.91 -6.91 -21.15
C ARG A 113 1.60 -7.17 -20.41
N LYS A 114 1.01 -8.35 -20.63
CA LYS A 114 -0.12 -8.85 -19.84
C LYS A 114 0.38 -10.02 -18.98
N SER A 115 0.45 -9.81 -17.66
CA SER A 115 0.86 -10.84 -16.70
C SER A 115 -0.36 -11.29 -15.88
N PRO A 116 -0.64 -12.60 -15.78
CA PRO A 116 -1.63 -13.14 -14.86
C PRO A 116 -1.40 -12.73 -13.40
N ALA A 117 -0.14 -12.63 -12.96
CA ALA A 117 0.20 -12.19 -11.60
C ALA A 117 -0.25 -10.74 -11.35
N THR A 118 0.01 -9.84 -12.32
CA THR A 118 -0.47 -8.45 -12.26
C THR A 118 -2.01 -8.39 -12.29
N ALA A 119 -2.66 -9.23 -13.09
CA ALA A 119 -4.12 -9.31 -13.14
C ALA A 119 -4.72 -9.79 -11.80
N ALA A 120 -4.14 -10.82 -11.19
CA ALA A 120 -4.56 -11.31 -9.88
C ALA A 120 -4.39 -10.23 -8.78
N GLY A 121 -3.26 -9.51 -8.78
CA GLY A 121 -3.04 -8.39 -7.87
C GLY A 121 -4.06 -7.26 -8.05
N ARG A 122 -4.48 -6.98 -9.30
CA ARG A 122 -5.56 -6.03 -9.59
C ARG A 122 -6.90 -6.50 -9.07
N GLU A 123 -7.22 -7.78 -9.19
CA GLU A 123 -8.48 -8.33 -8.66
C GLU A 123 -8.56 -8.17 -7.13
N VAL A 124 -7.47 -8.43 -6.41
CA VAL A 124 -7.38 -8.19 -4.97
C VAL A 124 -7.61 -6.72 -4.63
N LEU A 125 -7.03 -5.80 -5.41
CA LEU A 125 -7.27 -4.37 -5.24
C LEU A 125 -8.74 -4.00 -5.49
N HIS A 126 -9.34 -4.52 -6.56
CA HIS A 126 -10.76 -4.30 -6.86
C HIS A 126 -11.66 -4.78 -5.71
N HIS A 127 -11.39 -5.96 -5.14
CA HIS A 127 -12.12 -6.45 -3.98
C HIS A 127 -12.03 -5.49 -2.77
N ARG A 128 -10.84 -4.97 -2.46
CA ARG A 128 -10.65 -4.00 -1.36
C ARG A 128 -11.36 -2.67 -1.62
N VAL A 129 -11.33 -2.19 -2.87
CA VAL A 129 -12.06 -0.99 -3.28
C VAL A 129 -13.57 -1.22 -3.19
N HIS A 130 -14.05 -2.40 -3.56
CA HIS A 130 -15.46 -2.77 -3.41
C HIS A 130 -15.92 -2.69 -1.95
N ARG A 131 -15.11 -3.18 -1.00
CA ARG A 131 -15.42 -3.04 0.43
C ARG A 131 -15.52 -1.58 0.90
N LEU A 132 -14.71 -0.68 0.33
CA LEU A 132 -14.83 0.77 0.58
C LEU A 132 -16.13 1.33 0.00
N ALA A 133 -16.57 0.85 -1.16
CA ALA A 133 -17.83 1.22 -1.79
C ALA A 133 -19.05 0.75 -0.96
N GLU A 134 -19.03 -0.50 -0.49
CA GLU A 134 -20.06 -1.07 0.40
C GLU A 134 -20.18 -0.27 1.71
N ALA A 135 -19.05 0.24 2.22
CA ALA A 135 -19.01 1.11 3.39
C ALA A 135 -19.43 2.57 3.10
N GLY A 136 -19.78 2.91 1.84
CA GLY A 136 -20.18 4.25 1.42
C GLY A 136 -19.05 5.27 1.46
N LEU A 137 -17.79 4.82 1.40
CA LEU A 137 -16.61 5.67 1.60
C LEU A 137 -16.04 6.26 0.30
N LEU A 138 -16.55 5.89 -0.89
CA LEU A 138 -16.00 6.37 -2.17
C LEU A 138 -16.69 7.64 -2.70
N ARG A 139 -15.89 8.60 -3.20
CA ARG A 139 -16.34 9.80 -3.94
C ARG A 139 -16.44 9.60 -5.44
N VAL A 140 -15.77 8.58 -5.96
CA VAL A 140 -15.68 8.24 -7.38
C VAL A 140 -16.17 6.82 -7.57
N ASP A 141 -16.39 6.40 -8.81
CA ASP A 141 -16.72 5.00 -9.09
C ASP A 141 -15.57 4.05 -8.75
N GLU A 142 -15.91 2.77 -8.49
CA GLU A 142 -14.97 1.74 -8.07
C GLU A 142 -13.83 1.52 -9.07
N ALA A 143 -14.14 1.55 -10.37
CA ALA A 143 -13.15 1.31 -11.42
C ALA A 143 -12.10 2.42 -11.43
N HIS A 144 -12.54 3.68 -11.33
CA HIS A 144 -11.66 4.83 -11.29
C HIS A 144 -10.82 4.88 -9.99
N ALA A 145 -11.42 4.55 -8.83
CA ALA A 145 -10.69 4.45 -7.56
C ALA A 145 -9.56 3.41 -7.63
N ALA A 146 -9.86 2.21 -8.13
CA ALA A 146 -8.88 1.15 -8.29
C ALA A 146 -7.75 1.53 -9.26
N GLU A 147 -8.08 2.22 -10.37
CA GLU A 147 -7.08 2.71 -11.33
C GLU A 147 -6.15 3.75 -10.71
N ILE A 148 -6.69 4.73 -9.97
CA ILE A 148 -5.88 5.75 -9.27
C ILE A 148 -4.92 5.08 -8.28
N ILE A 149 -5.43 4.15 -7.45
CA ILE A 149 -4.60 3.45 -6.45
C ILE A 149 -3.50 2.63 -7.14
N HIS A 150 -3.85 1.88 -8.18
CA HIS A 150 -2.90 1.05 -8.92
C HIS A 150 -1.80 1.89 -9.58
N ALA A 151 -2.18 2.97 -10.26
CA ALA A 151 -1.24 3.86 -10.93
C ALA A 151 -0.30 4.53 -9.92
N ALA A 152 -0.84 5.01 -8.80
CA ALA A 152 -0.03 5.65 -7.76
C ALA A 152 0.92 4.66 -7.09
N GLY A 153 0.47 3.44 -6.76
CA GLY A 153 1.32 2.41 -6.15
C GLY A 153 2.46 1.98 -7.08
N SER A 154 2.13 1.72 -8.35
CA SER A 154 3.13 1.31 -9.36
C SER A 154 4.13 2.42 -9.65
N GLY A 155 3.63 3.66 -9.81
CA GLY A 155 4.48 4.84 -10.02
C GLY A 155 5.39 5.12 -8.83
N THR A 156 4.89 4.95 -7.61
CA THR A 156 5.69 5.08 -6.38
C THR A 156 6.84 4.08 -6.35
N ILE A 157 6.58 2.81 -6.66
CA ILE A 157 7.63 1.78 -6.71
C ILE A 157 8.69 2.14 -7.76
N VAL A 158 8.27 2.48 -8.97
CA VAL A 158 9.21 2.87 -10.05
C VAL A 158 10.06 4.09 -9.66
N ALA A 159 9.44 5.10 -9.03
CA ALA A 159 10.14 6.28 -8.53
C ALA A 159 11.18 5.93 -7.45
N LEU A 160 10.83 5.06 -6.49
CA LEU A 160 11.74 4.59 -5.44
C LEU A 160 12.86 3.70 -6.00
N LEU A 161 12.56 2.85 -6.97
CA LEU A 161 13.55 1.98 -7.62
C LEU A 161 14.57 2.78 -8.46
N SER A 162 14.18 3.96 -8.93
CA SER A 162 15.07 4.90 -9.63
C SER A 162 16.08 5.59 -8.70
N GLN A 163 15.91 5.47 -7.39
CA GLN A 163 16.82 6.03 -6.38
C GLN A 163 17.81 4.94 -5.88
N PRO A 164 19.07 5.31 -5.55
CA PRO A 164 19.98 4.41 -4.87
C PRO A 164 19.38 3.86 -3.57
N PRO A 165 19.54 2.56 -3.25
CA PRO A 165 18.91 1.96 -2.07
C PRO A 165 19.20 2.70 -0.75
N ALA A 166 20.41 3.25 -0.60
CA ALA A 166 20.83 3.98 0.60
C ALA A 166 20.14 5.35 0.79
N THR A 167 19.53 5.91 -0.25
CA THR A 167 18.94 7.25 -0.25
C THR A 167 17.46 7.24 -0.64
N ARG A 168 16.81 6.08 -0.61
CA ARG A 168 15.38 5.95 -0.94
C ARG A 168 14.53 6.71 0.06
N ASP A 169 13.75 7.67 -0.43
CA ASP A 169 12.77 8.38 0.39
C ASP A 169 11.49 7.55 0.55
N LEU A 170 11.44 6.71 1.57
CA LEU A 170 10.26 5.88 1.87
C LEU A 170 9.05 6.70 2.31
N SER A 171 9.21 7.98 2.66
CA SER A 171 8.08 8.84 3.01
C SER A 171 7.17 9.12 1.81
N LEU A 172 7.72 9.04 0.58
CA LEU A 172 6.97 9.16 -0.67
C LEU A 172 5.81 8.16 -0.73
N ALA A 173 6.02 6.92 -0.30
CA ALA A 173 4.97 5.90 -0.34
C ALA A 173 3.80 6.23 0.60
N THR A 174 4.09 6.82 1.77
CA THR A 174 3.05 7.27 2.71
C THR A 174 2.34 8.50 2.16
N ALA A 175 3.09 9.50 1.70
CA ALA A 175 2.52 10.72 1.12
C ALA A 175 1.63 10.40 -0.09
N MET A 176 2.02 9.43 -0.92
CA MET A 176 1.20 9.05 -2.06
C MET A 176 -0.08 8.33 -1.68
N PHE A 177 -0.03 7.43 -0.70
CA PHE A 177 -1.24 6.81 -0.17
C PHE A 177 -2.22 7.85 0.39
N ASP A 178 -1.70 8.79 1.19
CA ASP A 178 -2.50 9.83 1.81
C ASP A 178 -3.13 10.74 0.74
N ALA A 179 -2.37 11.10 -0.30
CA ALA A 179 -2.87 11.91 -1.41
C ALA A 179 -3.97 11.19 -2.22
N VAL A 180 -3.80 9.91 -2.57
CA VAL A 180 -4.83 9.19 -3.34
C VAL A 180 -6.08 8.92 -2.52
N THR A 181 -5.93 8.53 -1.25
CA THR A 181 -7.10 8.32 -0.37
C THR A 181 -7.85 9.63 -0.11
N ALA A 182 -7.13 10.73 0.08
CA ALA A 182 -7.69 12.07 0.15
C ALA A 182 -8.29 12.56 -1.19
N ALA A 183 -8.06 11.88 -2.32
CA ALA A 183 -8.70 12.17 -3.60
C ALA A 183 -9.93 11.30 -3.88
N ILE A 184 -9.96 10.05 -3.40
CA ILE A 184 -11.01 9.08 -3.74
C ILE A 184 -12.03 8.82 -2.64
N LEU A 185 -11.72 9.11 -1.36
CA LEU A 185 -12.62 8.78 -0.25
C LEU A 185 -13.49 9.96 0.17
N THR A 186 -14.80 9.81 0.32
CA THR A 186 -15.67 10.80 0.98
C THR A 186 -15.03 11.14 2.31
N GLY A 187 -14.74 12.42 2.55
CA GLY A 187 -13.94 12.87 3.69
C GLY A 187 -14.25 12.03 4.91
N ARG A 188 -13.21 11.40 5.46
CA ARG A 188 -13.17 10.60 6.70
C ARG A 188 -14.40 10.93 7.56
N PRO A 189 -15.27 9.98 7.99
CA PRO A 189 -16.39 10.31 8.89
C PRO A 189 -15.80 11.16 10.00
N ALA A 190 -16.26 12.41 10.09
CA ALA A 190 -15.51 13.50 10.69
C ALA A 190 -14.82 13.06 12.00
N ALA A 191 -13.53 12.73 11.92
CA ALA A 191 -12.65 13.13 12.99
C ALA A 191 -12.72 14.64 12.88
N ALA A 192 -13.56 15.24 13.74
CA ALA A 192 -13.88 16.66 13.75
C ALA A 192 -12.67 17.44 13.26
N GLU A 193 -12.82 18.28 12.22
CA GLU A 193 -11.76 19.22 11.87
C GLU A 193 -11.21 19.77 13.18
N PRO A 194 -9.90 19.63 13.45
CA PRO A 194 -9.38 20.04 14.73
C PRO A 194 -9.84 21.47 14.92
N GLY A 195 -10.69 21.69 15.93
CA GLY A 195 -11.21 23.02 16.20
C GLY A 195 -10.03 23.98 16.30
N VAL A 196 -10.28 25.28 16.11
CA VAL A 196 -9.22 26.30 16.14
C VAL A 196 -8.32 26.16 17.39
N LEU A 197 -8.87 25.63 18.49
CA LEU A 197 -8.14 25.33 19.73
C LEU A 197 -7.03 24.26 19.57
N PRO A 198 -7.30 22.99 19.18
CA PRO A 198 -6.22 22.01 18.92
C PRO A 198 -5.13 22.50 17.95
N LEU A 199 -5.50 23.24 16.89
CA LEU A 199 -4.54 23.81 15.93
C LEU A 199 -3.66 24.89 16.59
N ALA A 200 -4.26 25.80 17.36
CA ALA A 200 -3.53 26.84 18.07
C ALA A 200 -2.57 26.26 19.13
N VAL A 201 -2.98 25.20 19.84
CA VAL A 201 -2.13 24.49 20.82
C VAL A 201 -0.95 23.82 20.13
N ALA A 202 -1.18 23.09 19.04
CA ALA A 202 -0.12 22.44 18.26
C ALA A 202 0.85 23.47 17.63
N PHE A 203 0.34 24.61 17.16
CA PHE A 203 1.18 25.66 16.61
C PHE A 203 2.04 26.33 17.70
N ALA A 204 1.48 26.56 18.89
CA ALA A 204 2.21 27.11 20.03
C ALA A 204 3.42 26.25 20.45
N THR A 205 3.31 24.91 20.37
CA THR A 205 4.44 24.02 20.70
C THR A 205 5.55 24.05 19.67
N ALA A 206 5.27 24.50 18.44
CA ALA A 206 6.25 24.54 17.35
C ALA A 206 6.98 25.90 17.24
N VAL A 207 6.45 26.99 17.82
CA VAL A 207 7.01 28.36 17.65
C VAL A 207 8.48 28.47 18.05
N ALA A 208 8.89 27.74 19.08
CA ALA A 208 10.27 27.75 19.57
C ALA A 208 11.28 27.31 18.49
N ASP A 209 10.88 26.37 17.63
CA ASP A 209 11.76 25.71 16.65
C ASP A 209 11.56 26.19 15.21
N LEU A 210 10.59 27.10 14.96
CA LEU A 210 10.29 27.59 13.61
C LEU A 210 11.49 28.33 12.99
N PRO A 211 12.04 27.94 11.84
CA PRO A 211 13.13 28.67 11.21
C PRO A 211 12.66 30.05 10.71
N GLY A 212 13.60 31.00 10.58
CA GLY A 212 13.34 32.30 9.94
C GLY A 212 12.72 33.40 10.83
N LEU A 213 12.44 33.13 12.10
CA LEU A 213 11.97 34.13 13.07
C LEU A 213 13.08 34.64 13.98
N SER A 214 13.11 35.95 14.20
CA SER A 214 13.92 36.60 15.23
C SER A 214 13.43 36.24 16.64
N PRO A 215 14.26 36.43 17.69
CA PRO A 215 13.84 36.20 19.06
C PRO A 215 12.59 37.00 19.46
N ALA A 216 12.49 38.26 19.02
CA ALA A 216 11.34 39.12 19.34
C ALA A 216 10.03 38.63 18.69
N GLU A 217 10.09 38.17 17.43
CA GLU A 217 8.92 37.63 16.72
C GLU A 217 8.43 36.33 17.34
N ARG A 218 9.35 35.46 17.81
CA ARG A 218 8.98 34.24 18.55
C ARG A 218 8.25 34.56 19.84
N THR A 219 8.78 35.50 20.63
CA THR A 219 8.15 35.93 21.88
C THR A 219 6.74 36.48 21.62
N LEU A 220 6.61 37.36 20.63
CA LEU A 220 5.34 38.00 20.28
C LEU A 220 4.30 36.97 19.81
N MET A 221 4.70 36.03 18.96
CA MET A 221 3.79 35.00 18.42
C MET A 221 3.34 34.01 19.50
N SER A 222 4.25 33.60 20.40
CA SER A 222 3.90 32.77 21.56
C SER A 222 2.90 33.46 22.49
N GLU A 223 3.07 34.75 22.74
CA GLU A 223 2.15 35.54 23.58
C GLU A 223 0.75 35.65 22.94
N TRP A 224 0.68 35.89 21.62
CA TRP A 224 -0.58 35.98 20.90
C TRP A 224 -1.34 34.66 20.89
N LEU A 225 -0.65 33.54 20.65
CA LEU A 225 -1.25 32.21 20.67
C LEU A 225 -1.74 31.83 22.07
N ALA A 226 -0.96 32.13 23.12
CA ALA A 226 -1.39 31.87 24.50
C ALA A 226 -2.69 32.60 24.85
N ARG A 227 -2.83 33.88 24.46
CA ARG A 227 -4.07 34.65 24.66
C ARG A 227 -5.24 34.09 23.87
N ALA A 228 -5.02 33.73 22.60
CA ALA A 228 -6.05 33.15 21.75
C ALA A 228 -6.54 31.78 22.27
N ILE A 229 -5.62 30.93 22.75
CA ILE A 229 -5.94 29.63 23.35
C ILE A 229 -6.81 29.82 24.60
N ALA A 230 -6.44 30.74 25.50
CA ALA A 230 -7.21 31.02 26.71
C ALA A 230 -8.64 31.49 26.40
N GLU A 231 -8.82 32.34 25.38
CA GLU A 231 -10.12 32.81 24.92
C GLU A 231 -10.96 31.72 24.24
N LEU A 232 -10.33 30.83 23.47
CA LEU A 232 -11.01 29.69 22.86
C LEU A 232 -11.46 28.68 23.91
N GLN A 233 -10.65 28.46 24.95
CA GLN A 233 -11.01 27.61 26.08
C GLN A 233 -12.20 28.20 26.86
N SER A 234 -12.18 29.50 27.18
CA SER A 234 -13.27 30.16 27.94
C SER A 234 -14.62 30.09 27.23
N ARG A 235 -14.64 30.24 25.90
CA ARG A 235 -15.85 30.13 25.08
C ARG A 235 -16.42 28.71 25.06
N THR A 236 -15.55 27.71 25.06
CA THR A 236 -15.97 26.29 25.08
C THR A 236 -16.71 25.94 26.38
N PHE A 237 -16.33 26.54 27.51
CA PHE A 237 -16.97 26.31 28.80
C PHE A 237 -18.32 27.03 28.98
N THR A 238 -18.58 28.12 28.27
CA THR A 238 -19.82 28.91 28.44
C THR A 238 -21.04 28.27 27.75
N THR A 239 -20.83 27.48 26.69
CA THR A 239 -21.89 26.79 25.94
C THR A 239 -22.51 25.56 26.64
N GLY A 240 -22.07 25.20 27.85
CA GLY A 240 -22.42 23.93 28.51
C GLY A 240 -23.32 23.98 29.75
N SER A 241 -23.95 25.11 30.11
CA SER A 241 -24.80 25.18 31.31
C SER A 241 -26.29 25.02 31.01
N PRO A 242 -27.02 24.07 31.62
CA PRO A 242 -28.47 23.95 31.47
C PRO A 242 -29.19 25.01 32.30
N GLN A 243 -30.20 25.63 31.70
CA GLN A 243 -31.04 26.65 32.33
C GLN A 243 -31.92 26.03 33.44
N PRO A 244 -31.93 26.55 34.68
CA PRO A 244 -32.79 26.02 35.72
C PRO A 244 -34.24 26.41 35.44
N ALA A 245 -35.13 25.40 35.42
CA ALA A 245 -36.56 25.60 35.31
C ALA A 245 -37.07 26.44 36.49
N GLN A 246 -37.48 27.68 36.20
CA GLN A 246 -38.17 28.52 37.16
C GLN A 246 -39.67 28.17 37.18
N GLY A 247 -40.13 27.70 38.34
CA GLY A 247 -41.39 28.08 38.98
C GLY A 247 -42.70 27.67 38.33
N LEU A 248 -43.39 26.72 38.96
CA LEU A 248 -44.86 26.74 39.06
C LEU A 248 -45.23 26.39 40.51
N ILE A 249 -45.46 27.45 41.29
CA ILE A 249 -46.26 27.44 42.53
C ILE A 249 -47.66 27.91 42.11
N HIS A 250 -48.69 27.11 42.39
CA HIS A 250 -50.07 27.51 42.73
C HIS A 250 -50.76 26.20 43.16
N GLU A 251 -50.92 26.02 44.46
CA GLU A 251 -52.18 26.14 45.23
C GLU A 251 -53.05 24.88 45.16
#